data_AF-A0A9D8NT76-F1
#
_entry.id   AF-A0A9D8NT76-F1
#
_cell.length_a   1.000
_cell.length_b   1.000
_cell.length_c   1.000
_cell.angle_alpha   90.00
_cell.angle_beta   90.00
_cell.angle_gamma   90.00
#
_symmetry.space_group_name_H-M   'P 1'
#
loop_
_entity.id
_entity.type
_entity.pdbx_description
1 polymer ?
#
loop_
_entity_poly.entity_id
_entity_poly.type
_entity_poly.pdbx_seq_one_letter_code
_entity_poly.pdbx_strand_id
1 'polypeptide(L)'
;MRAAPTRFARSPRGFALLDVILGGLLLAVALAAVLSLAARSLQMERRGEHEVVAAALLDGLLAMVVVEGPSEFTKLHDTNGRCDPPFDDWEFDIVIEAQGLGDPWRVTASVRDPAGGTHRCGTLVAPRLEQAPEPERQPPQRIEREDRYEQLRQTTR
;
A
#
# COMPACT_ATOMS: atom_id res chain seq x y z
N MET A 1 -14.39 69.16 43.81
CA MET A 1 -14.04 68.03 42.92
C MET A 1 -13.09 67.12 43.68
N ARG A 2 -13.53 65.94 44.14
CA ARG A 2 -12.74 65.04 45.01
C ARG A 2 -12.32 63.83 44.18
N ALA A 3 -11.01 63.66 43.97
CA ALA A 3 -10.45 62.50 43.27
C ALA A 3 -10.64 61.23 44.12
N ALA A 4 -11.18 60.18 43.52
CA ALA A 4 -11.31 58.87 44.14
C ALA A 4 -9.96 58.12 44.05
N PRO A 5 -9.45 57.53 45.15
CA PRO A 5 -8.25 56.70 45.06
C PRO A 5 -8.60 55.33 44.46
N THR A 6 -7.97 55.00 43.33
CA THR A 6 -7.98 53.64 42.78
C THR A 6 -7.16 52.74 43.69
N ARG A 7 -7.83 51.82 44.39
CA ARG A 7 -7.17 50.78 45.17
C ARG A 7 -6.59 49.75 44.19
N PHE A 8 -5.28 49.79 43.96
CA PHE A 8 -4.57 48.67 43.34
C PHE A 8 -4.57 47.50 44.32
N ALA A 9 -5.31 46.45 43.99
CA ALA A 9 -5.31 45.20 44.74
C ALA A 9 -3.90 44.58 44.65
N ARG A 10 -3.20 44.48 45.78
CA ARG A 10 -2.01 43.64 45.89
C ARG A 10 -2.45 42.19 45.80
N SER A 11 -2.09 41.51 44.71
CA SER A 11 -2.23 40.06 44.61
C SER A 11 -1.36 39.39 45.68
N PRO A 12 -1.90 38.46 46.48
CA PRO A 12 -1.10 37.71 47.43
C PRO A 12 -0.09 36.86 46.63
N ARG A 13 1.19 37.02 46.94
CA ARG A 13 2.33 36.41 46.22
C ARG A 13 2.24 34.88 46.07
N GLY A 14 1.42 34.20 46.87
CA GLY A 14 1.16 32.76 46.76
C GLY A 14 0.38 32.36 45.50
N PHE A 15 -0.46 33.23 44.95
CA PHE A 15 -1.26 32.90 43.76
C PHE A 15 -0.41 32.89 42.47
N ALA A 16 0.58 33.78 42.37
CA ALA A 16 1.46 33.85 41.20
C ALA A 16 2.36 32.61 41.06
N LEU A 17 2.87 32.06 42.17
CA LEU A 17 3.69 30.84 42.14
C LEU A 17 2.86 29.63 41.69
N LEU A 18 1.62 29.52 42.20
CA LEU A 18 0.70 28.45 41.83
C LEU A 18 0.37 28.50 40.33
N ASP A 19 0.10 29.68 39.78
CA ASP A 19 -0.19 29.86 38.36
C ASP A 19 0.99 29.46 37.46
N VAL A 20 2.21 29.85 37.83
CA VAL A 20 3.43 29.44 37.11
C VAL A 20 3.66 27.93 37.18
N ILE A 21 3.42 27.30 38.34
CA ILE A 21 3.54 25.84 38.49
C ILE A 21 2.50 25.13 37.62
N LEU A 22 1.24 25.58 37.64
CA LEU A 22 0.18 25.01 36.81
C LEU A 22 0.47 25.20 35.32
N GLY A 23 0.90 26.39 34.91
CA GLY A 23 1.30 26.68 33.53
C GLY A 23 2.45 25.78 33.07
N GLY A 24 3.46 25.57 33.92
CA GLY A 24 4.56 24.65 33.66
C GLY A 24 4.11 23.20 33.53
N LEU A 25 3.20 22.74 34.40
CA LEU A 25 2.65 21.37 34.35
C LEU A 25 1.84 21.16 33.07
N LEU A 26 0.96 22.10 32.72
CA LEU A 26 0.17 22.04 31.49
C LEU A 26 1.07 22.05 30.25
N LEU A 27 2.11 22.90 30.25
CA LEU A 27 3.09 22.93 29.17
C LEU A 27 3.83 21.59 29.03
N ALA A 28 4.25 21.00 30.14
CA ALA A 28 4.95 19.72 30.14
C ALA A 28 4.08 18.61 29.56
N VAL A 29 2.80 18.52 29.96
CA VAL A 29 1.86 17.53 29.44
C VAL A 29 1.57 17.75 27.96
N ALA A 30 1.35 19.00 27.55
CA ALA A 30 1.09 19.33 26.14
C ALA A 30 2.30 18.97 25.25
N LEU A 31 3.51 19.33 25.68
CA LEU A 31 4.73 19.00 24.93
C LEU A 31 4.96 17.49 24.85
N ALA A 32 4.74 16.77 25.96
CA ALA A 32 4.85 15.31 25.97
C ALA A 32 3.87 14.65 24.99
N ALA A 33 2.64 15.15 24.90
CA ALA A 33 1.63 14.66 23.95
C ALA A 33 2.06 14.90 22.49
N VAL A 34 2.55 16.10 22.17
CA VAL A 34 3.03 16.45 20.82
C VAL A 34 4.21 15.57 20.41
N LEU A 35 5.20 15.39 21.28
CA LEU A 35 6.37 14.55 21.00
C LEU A 35 5.98 13.07 20.81
N SER A 36 5.05 12.57 21.62
CA SER A 36 4.54 11.20 21.48
C SER A 36 3.84 10.99 20.15
N LEU A 37 3.04 11.97 19.69
CA LEU A 37 2.38 11.91 18.39
C LEU A 37 3.40 11.94 17.24
N ALA A 38 4.42 12.81 17.34
CA ALA A 38 5.48 12.89 16.33
C ALA A 38 6.26 11.57 16.23
N ALA A 39 6.64 10.97 17.36
CA ALA A 39 7.32 9.68 17.39
C ALA A 39 6.48 8.57 16.75
N ARG A 40 5.18 8.53 17.06
CA ARG A 40 4.25 7.57 16.46
C ARG A 40 4.11 7.76 14.95
N SER A 41 4.04 9.00 14.48
CA SER A 41 3.96 9.33 13.05
C SER A 41 5.19 8.82 12.29
N LEU A 42 6.39 9.06 12.82
CA LEU A 42 7.64 8.59 12.22
C LEU A 42 7.72 7.06 12.16
N GLN A 43 7.23 6.37 13.20
CA GLN A 43 7.17 4.90 13.20
C GLN A 43 6.18 4.37 12.15
N MET A 44 5.04 5.04 11.98
CA MET A 44 4.06 4.68 10.95
C MET A 44 4.61 4.90 9.54
N GLU A 45 5.36 5.97 9.31
CA GLU A 45 5.98 6.27 8.02
C GLU A 45 6.98 5.19 7.61
N ARG A 46 7.94 4.86 8.48
CA ARG A 46 8.93 3.78 8.20
C ARG A 46 8.27 2.43 7.93
N ARG A 47 7.22 2.12 8.69
CA ARG A 47 6.46 0.89 8.46
C ARG A 47 5.77 0.92 7.09
N GLY A 48 5.20 2.07 6.71
CA GLY A 48 4.59 2.26 5.40
C GLY A 48 5.59 2.08 4.26
N GLU A 49 6.81 2.60 4.41
CA GLU A 49 7.89 2.39 3.42
C GLU A 49 8.17 0.89 3.22
N HIS A 50 8.31 0.13 4.30
CA HIS A 50 8.54 -1.32 4.22
C HIS A 50 7.34 -2.06 3.59
N GLU A 51 6.12 -1.69 3.96
CA GLU A 51 4.90 -2.29 3.40
C GLU A 51 4.76 -2.00 1.89
N VAL A 52 5.14 -0.81 1.43
CA VAL A 52 5.14 -0.46 -0.01
C VAL A 52 6.18 -1.27 -0.78
N VAL A 53 7.39 -1.43 -0.24
CA VAL A 53 8.43 -2.26 -0.86
C VAL A 53 7.98 -3.71 -0.94
N ALA A 54 7.46 -4.27 0.16
CA ALA A 54 6.96 -5.64 0.20
C ALA A 54 5.84 -5.85 -0.84
N ALA A 55 4.90 -4.90 -0.96
CA ALA A 55 3.83 -4.97 -1.94
C ALA A 55 4.36 -4.96 -3.39
N ALA A 56 5.33 -4.08 -3.69
CA ALA A 56 5.95 -4.01 -5.01
C ALA A 56 6.70 -5.31 -5.37
N LEU A 57 7.44 -5.89 -4.42
CA LEU A 57 8.12 -7.18 -4.62
C LEU A 57 7.12 -8.31 -4.87
N LEU A 58 6.07 -8.39 -4.05
CA LEU A 58 5.02 -9.41 -4.21
C LEU A 58 4.32 -9.29 -5.57
N ASP A 59 3.99 -8.07 -6.00
CA ASP A 59 3.37 -7.84 -7.31
C ASP A 59 4.30 -8.24 -8.46
N GLY A 60 5.59 -7.90 -8.38
CA GLY A 60 6.59 -8.32 -9.35
C GLY A 60 6.71 -9.85 -9.47
N LEU A 61 6.79 -10.56 -8.34
CA LEU A 61 6.84 -12.02 -8.30
C LEU A 61 5.59 -12.66 -8.92
N LEU A 62 4.41 -12.18 -8.53
CA LEU A 62 3.15 -12.70 -9.06
C LEU A 62 2.99 -12.39 -10.55
N ALA A 63 3.42 -11.20 -11.00
CA ALA A 63 3.36 -10.80 -12.40
C ALA A 63 4.21 -11.74 -13.28
N MET A 64 5.40 -12.15 -12.84
CA MET A 64 6.23 -13.12 -13.57
C MET A 64 5.51 -14.47 -13.73
N VAL A 65 4.92 -14.99 -12.66
CA VAL A 65 4.16 -16.26 -12.71
C VAL A 65 2.95 -16.15 -13.64
N VAL A 66 2.27 -15.00 -13.67
CA VAL A 66 1.11 -14.75 -14.56
C VAL A 66 1.53 -14.67 -16.03
N VAL A 67 2.65 -14.00 -16.33
CA VAL A 67 3.14 -13.81 -17.70
C VAL A 67 3.65 -15.12 -18.29
N GLU A 68 4.44 -15.87 -17.53
CA GLU A 68 5.04 -17.12 -18.01
C GLU A 68 4.08 -18.30 -17.93
N GLY A 69 3.28 -18.33 -16.86
CA GLY A 69 2.41 -19.42 -16.49
C GLY A 69 3.01 -20.27 -15.36
N PRO A 70 2.18 -20.79 -14.45
CA PRO A 70 2.65 -21.44 -13.22
C PRO A 70 3.45 -22.73 -13.46
N SER A 71 3.11 -23.48 -14.51
CA SER A 71 3.82 -24.72 -14.88
C SER A 71 5.24 -24.47 -15.42
N GLU A 72 5.41 -23.43 -16.24
CA GLU A 72 6.70 -23.09 -16.84
C GLU A 72 7.60 -22.36 -15.86
N PHE A 73 7.02 -21.48 -15.02
CA PHE A 73 7.76 -20.72 -14.03
C PHE A 73 8.60 -21.65 -13.12
N THR A 74 8.02 -22.73 -12.63
CA THR A 74 8.69 -23.71 -11.73
C THR A 74 9.86 -24.45 -12.42
N LYS A 75 9.90 -24.45 -13.76
CA LYS A 75 10.97 -25.08 -14.53
C LYS A 75 12.11 -24.12 -14.86
N LEU A 76 11.79 -22.83 -14.96
CA LEU A 76 12.69 -21.78 -15.44
C LEU A 76 13.33 -20.97 -14.32
N HIS A 77 12.62 -20.84 -13.19
CA HIS A 77 13.02 -19.98 -12.08
C HIS A 77 13.02 -20.74 -10.76
N ASP A 78 13.87 -20.27 -9.84
CA ASP A 78 13.83 -20.71 -8.46
C ASP A 78 12.55 -20.20 -7.79
N THR A 79 11.89 -21.04 -7.00
CA THR A 79 10.68 -20.67 -6.26
C THR A 79 10.98 -20.04 -4.91
N ASN A 80 12.23 -20.04 -4.47
CA ASN A 80 12.66 -19.38 -3.24
C ASN A 80 14.10 -18.87 -3.39
N GLY A 81 14.45 -17.86 -2.60
CA GLY A 81 15.79 -17.29 -2.62
C GLY A 81 15.82 -15.89 -2.07
N ARG A 82 16.85 -15.13 -2.48
CA ARG A 82 16.95 -13.69 -2.21
C ARG A 82 16.47 -12.92 -3.42
N CYS A 83 15.85 -11.77 -3.19
CA CYS A 83 15.46 -10.88 -4.26
C CYS A 83 16.68 -10.29 -4.98
N ASP A 84 16.46 -9.81 -6.20
CA ASP A 84 17.50 -9.16 -6.98
C ASP A 84 17.85 -7.77 -6.40
N PRO A 85 19.06 -7.25 -6.69
CA PRO A 85 19.44 -5.89 -6.32
C PRO A 85 18.42 -4.85 -6.82
N PRO A 86 18.04 -3.83 -6.02
CA PRO A 86 18.64 -3.41 -4.74
C PRO A 86 18.03 -4.06 -3.49
N PHE A 87 17.28 -5.16 -3.63
CA PHE A 87 16.54 -5.78 -2.52
C PHE A 87 17.14 -7.12 -2.08
N ASP A 88 18.46 -7.31 -2.24
CA ASP A 88 19.17 -8.56 -1.92
C ASP A 88 19.16 -8.95 -0.43
N ASP A 89 18.75 -8.01 0.43
CA ASP A 89 18.47 -8.24 1.86
C ASP A 89 17.09 -8.88 2.11
N TRP A 90 16.22 -8.94 1.09
CA TRP A 90 14.89 -9.55 1.17
C TRP A 90 14.93 -10.98 0.65
N GLU A 91 14.19 -11.86 1.32
CA GLU A 91 14.01 -13.25 0.88
C GLU A 91 12.61 -13.42 0.29
N PHE A 92 12.47 -14.29 -0.72
CA PHE A 92 11.20 -14.64 -1.33
C PHE A 92 10.95 -16.15 -1.31
N ASP A 93 9.68 -16.51 -1.34
CA ASP A 93 9.18 -17.88 -1.46
C ASP A 93 7.86 -17.88 -2.23
N ILE A 94 7.71 -18.77 -3.19
CA ILE A 94 6.56 -18.89 -4.09
C ILE A 94 6.05 -20.33 -4.01
N VAL A 95 4.82 -20.46 -3.54
CA VAL A 95 4.12 -21.74 -3.47
C VAL A 95 3.08 -21.79 -4.58
N ILE A 96 3.20 -22.81 -5.43
CA ILE A 96 2.34 -23.02 -6.60
C ILE A 96 1.61 -24.36 -6.43
N GLU A 97 0.29 -24.32 -6.37
CA GLU A 97 -0.56 -25.50 -6.13
C GLU A 97 -1.58 -25.69 -7.25
N ALA A 98 -1.55 -26.85 -7.89
CA ALA A 98 -2.58 -27.26 -8.85
C ALA A 98 -3.82 -27.79 -8.09
N GLN A 99 -5.01 -27.26 -8.41
CA GLN A 99 -6.25 -27.52 -7.67
C GLN A 99 -7.13 -28.61 -8.30
N GLY A 100 -6.84 -29.02 -9.54
CA GLY A 100 -7.67 -29.94 -10.31
C GLY A 100 -7.50 -29.75 -11.82
N LEU A 101 -8.12 -30.63 -12.61
CA LEU A 101 -8.09 -30.53 -14.06
C LEU A 101 -9.06 -29.42 -14.52
N GLY A 102 -8.54 -28.34 -15.10
CA GLY A 102 -9.34 -27.18 -15.53
C GLY A 102 -9.56 -26.11 -14.46
N ASP A 103 -9.16 -26.36 -13.21
CA ASP A 103 -9.19 -25.36 -12.15
C ASP A 103 -7.97 -24.43 -12.23
N PRO A 104 -8.13 -23.15 -11.83
CA PRO A 104 -7.00 -22.25 -11.73
C PRO A 104 -6.04 -22.71 -10.63
N TRP A 105 -4.75 -22.51 -10.88
CA TRP A 105 -3.69 -22.80 -9.95
C TRP A 105 -3.66 -21.72 -8.87
N ARG A 106 -3.43 -22.12 -7.62
CA ARG A 106 -3.21 -21.19 -6.52
C ARG A 106 -1.74 -20.85 -6.45
N VAL A 107 -1.41 -19.57 -6.60
CA VAL A 107 -0.05 -19.05 -6.52
C VAL A 107 0.02 -18.14 -5.32
N THR A 108 0.91 -18.45 -4.39
CA THR A 108 1.13 -17.68 -3.17
C THR A 108 2.58 -17.21 -3.13
N ALA A 109 2.80 -15.91 -3.25
CA ALA A 109 4.11 -15.31 -3.05
C ALA A 109 4.23 -14.81 -1.61
N SER A 110 5.39 -15.02 -1.00
CA SER A 110 5.77 -14.43 0.27
C SER A 110 7.13 -13.79 0.17
N VAL A 111 7.29 -12.66 0.86
CA VAL A 111 8.56 -11.96 1.02
C VAL A 111 8.84 -11.73 2.50
N ARG A 112 10.11 -11.85 2.89
CA ARG A 112 10.58 -11.62 4.24
C ARG A 112 11.50 -10.39 4.27
N ASP A 113 11.13 -9.44 5.10
CA ASP A 113 11.90 -8.23 5.41
C ASP A 113 13.14 -8.62 6.24
N PRO A 114 14.30 -7.96 6.07
CA PRO A 114 15.46 -8.09 6.96
C PRO A 114 15.14 -7.90 8.46
N ALA A 115 14.08 -7.16 8.81
CA ALA A 115 13.58 -7.03 10.18
C ALA A 115 12.83 -8.27 10.70
N GLY A 116 12.62 -9.29 9.86
CA GLY A 116 11.91 -10.54 10.18
C GLY A 116 10.40 -10.50 9.89
N GLY A 117 9.87 -9.38 9.41
CA GLY A 117 8.48 -9.28 8.97
C GLY A 117 8.23 -10.18 7.75
N THR A 118 7.10 -10.89 7.72
CA THR A 118 6.71 -11.71 6.56
C THR A 118 5.42 -11.17 5.96
N HIS A 119 5.43 -10.93 4.66
CA HIS A 119 4.30 -10.46 3.89
C HIS A 119 3.94 -11.53 2.85
N ARG A 120 2.65 -11.73 2.59
CA ARG A 120 2.18 -12.76 1.68
C ARG A 120 0.99 -12.26 0.86
N CYS A 121 0.99 -12.59 -0.41
CA CYS A 121 -0.13 -12.34 -1.31
C CYS A 121 -0.40 -13.59 -2.14
N GLY A 122 -1.67 -13.87 -2.40
CA GLY A 122 -2.10 -15.03 -3.19
C GLY A 122 -2.98 -14.61 -4.35
N THR A 123 -2.83 -15.31 -5.47
CA THR A 123 -3.67 -15.13 -6.65
C THR A 123 -4.04 -16.48 -7.28
N LEU A 124 -5.02 -16.45 -8.17
CA LEU A 124 -5.44 -17.60 -8.96
C LEU A 124 -5.02 -17.38 -10.41
N VAL A 125 -4.26 -18.32 -10.96
CA VAL A 125 -3.75 -18.24 -12.33
C VAL A 125 -4.30 -19.40 -13.14
N ALA A 126 -4.98 -19.09 -14.24
CA ALA A 126 -5.47 -20.14 -15.14
C ALA A 126 -4.28 -20.88 -15.79
N PRO A 127 -4.33 -22.21 -15.89
CA PRO A 127 -3.31 -22.95 -16.62
C PRO A 127 -3.31 -22.52 -18.09
N ARG A 128 -2.12 -22.29 -18.66
CA ARG A 128 -1.98 -22.10 -20.09
C ARG A 128 -2.23 -23.46 -20.75
N LEU A 129 -3.34 -23.59 -21.45
CA LEU A 129 -3.58 -24.75 -22.32
C LEU A 129 -2.53 -24.70 -23.42
N GLU A 130 -1.59 -25.63 -23.41
CA GLU A 130 -0.64 -25.82 -24.49
C GLU A 130 -1.46 -26.01 -25.78
N GLN A 131 -1.23 -25.16 -26.79
CA GLN A 131 -1.87 -25.17 -28.13
C GLN A 131 -3.19 -24.39 -28.34
N ALA A 132 -3.68 -23.59 -27.39
CA ALA A 132 -4.79 -22.69 -27.75
C ALA A 132 -4.29 -21.65 -28.78
N PRO A 133 -4.83 -21.62 -30.02
CA PRO A 133 -4.46 -20.58 -30.98
C PRO A 133 -4.79 -19.22 -30.36
N GLU A 134 -3.86 -18.27 -30.49
CA GLU A 134 -4.07 -16.89 -30.07
C GLU A 134 -5.44 -16.44 -30.61
N PRO A 135 -6.39 -16.04 -29.75
CA PRO A 135 -7.70 -15.62 -30.22
C PRO A 135 -7.52 -14.42 -31.13
N GLU A 136 -8.22 -14.42 -32.27
CA GLU A 136 -8.17 -13.29 -33.19
C GLU A 136 -8.71 -12.04 -32.49
N ARG A 137 -7.79 -11.15 -32.08
CA ARG A 137 -8.13 -9.90 -31.38
C ARG A 137 -8.61 -8.82 -32.34
N GLN A 138 -8.50 -9.07 -33.65
CA GLN A 138 -9.01 -8.15 -34.65
C GLN A 138 -10.52 -8.32 -34.78
N PRO A 139 -11.28 -7.21 -34.79
CA PRO A 139 -12.67 -7.26 -35.18
C PRO A 139 -12.78 -7.92 -36.56
N PRO A 140 -13.70 -8.87 -36.76
CA PRO A 140 -13.83 -9.59 -38.03
C PRO A 140 -14.17 -8.66 -39.20
N GLN A 141 -14.69 -7.47 -38.90
CA GLN A 141 -14.98 -6.43 -39.88
C GLN A 141 -14.56 -5.07 -39.33
N ARG A 142 -14.09 -4.21 -40.24
CA ARG A 142 -13.82 -2.80 -39.93
C ARG A 142 -15.13 -2.16 -39.46
N ILE A 143 -15.08 -1.44 -38.34
CA ILE A 143 -16.23 -0.68 -37.86
C ILE A 143 -16.56 0.39 -38.91
N GLU A 144 -17.67 0.22 -39.62
CA GLU A 144 -18.19 1.19 -40.59
C GLU A 144 -18.86 2.34 -39.83
N ARG A 145 -18.26 3.53 -39.92
CA ARG A 145 -18.66 4.68 -39.08
C ARG A 145 -19.70 5.57 -39.75
N GLU A 146 -19.79 5.55 -41.08
CA GLU A 146 -20.66 6.45 -41.86
C GLU A 146 -22.14 6.18 -41.58
N ASP A 147 -22.59 4.94 -41.68
CA ASP A 147 -23.99 4.54 -41.41
C ASP A 147 -24.46 4.93 -40.00
N ARG A 148 -23.58 4.82 -39.00
CA ARG A 148 -23.89 5.25 -37.62
C ARG A 148 -24.13 6.76 -37.54
N TYR A 149 -23.33 7.57 -38.24
CA TYR A 149 -23.50 9.03 -38.25
C TYR A 149 -24.75 9.46 -39.01
N GLU A 150 -25.14 8.72 -40.05
CA GLU A 150 -26.37 8.97 -40.80
C GLU A 150 -27.62 8.66 -39.98
N GLN A 151 -27.63 7.54 -39.24
CA GLN A 151 -28.73 7.18 -38.35
C GLN A 151 -28.90 8.19 -37.19
N LEU A 152 -27.81 8.68 -36.61
CA LEU A 152 -27.81 9.75 -35.59
C LEU A 152 -28.36 11.08 -36.13
N ARG A 153 -28.04 11.42 -37.37
CA ARG A 153 -28.59 12.61 -38.06
C ARG A 153 -30.08 12.48 -38.34
N GLN A 154 -30.58 11.28 -38.62
CA GLN A 154 -32.00 11.04 -38.85
C GLN A 154 -32.83 11.02 -37.56
N THR A 155 -32.26 10.58 -36.44
CA THR A 155 -32.94 10.53 -35.12
C THR A 155 -32.95 11.87 -34.37
N THR A 156 -32.08 12.81 -34.74
CA THR A 156 -32.04 14.17 -34.16
C THR A 156 -32.91 15.17 -34.96
N ARG A 157 -33.84 14.68 -35.78
CA ARG A 157 -34.71 15.49 -36.63
C ARG A 157 -36.18 15.34 -36.27
#